data_AF-A0A2E3H4V8-F1
#
_entry.id   AF-A0A2E3H4V8-F1
#
_cell.length_a   1.000
_cell.length_b   1.000
_cell.length_c   1.000
_cell.angle_alpha   90.00
_cell.angle_beta   90.00
_cell.angle_gamma   90.00
#
_symmetry.space_group_name_H-M   'P 1'
#
loop_
_entity.id
_entity.type
_entity.pdbx_description
1 polymer ?
#
loop_
_entity_poly.entity_id
_entity_poly.type
_entity_poly.pdbx_seq_one_letter_code
_entity_poly.pdbx_strand_id
1 'polypeptide(L)' 'GAYGIQGPAGAFLPWIQGSYSAVMGLPVAETAALLSAAGYPVWRER' A
#
# COMPACT_ATOMS: atom_id res chain seq x y z
N GLY A 1 0.77 16.07 -0.90
CA GLY A 1 1.76 16.72 -1.77
C GLY A 1 3.06 16.97 -1.02
N ALA A 2 3.06 17.90 -0.07
CA ALA A 2 4.26 18.29 0.68
C ALA A 2 4.54 17.45 1.96
N TYR A 3 3.94 16.26 2.09
CA TYR A 3 4.14 15.38 3.25
C TYR A 3 4.10 13.91 2.83
N GLY A 4 4.80 13.06 3.58
CA GLY A 4 4.79 11.61 3.44
C GLY A 4 4.29 10.96 4.73
N ILE A 5 3.30 10.07 4.61
CA ILE A 5 2.66 9.39 5.75
C ILE A 5 3.60 8.39 6.45
N GLN A 6 4.61 7.89 5.75
CA GLN A 6 5.67 7.03 6.30
C GLN A 6 6.69 7.77 7.17
N GLY A 7 6.70 9.10 7.11
CA GLY A 7 7.67 9.95 7.82
C GLY A 7 7.12 10.59 9.09
N PRO A 8 7.83 11.56 9.67
CA PRO A 8 7.41 12.27 10.88
C PRO A 8 6.03 12.94 10.75
N ALA A 9 5.62 13.29 9.53
CA ALA A 9 4.30 13.83 9.25
C ALA A 9 3.15 12.87 9.63
N GLY A 10 3.44 11.57 9.72
CA GLY A 10 2.52 10.54 10.22
C GLY A 10 1.98 10.83 11.63
N ALA A 11 2.77 11.50 12.49
CA ALA A 11 2.35 11.86 13.85
C ALA A 11 1.18 12.86 13.89
N PHE A 12 0.92 13.58 12.79
CA PHE A 12 -0.17 14.56 12.70
C PHE A 12 -1.43 13.99 12.03
N LEU A 13 -1.45 12.71 11.66
CA LEU A 13 -2.59 12.04 11.01
C LEU A 13 -3.38 11.23 12.04
N PRO A 14 -4.45 11.79 12.65
CA PRO A 14 -5.20 11.10 13.70
C PRO A 14 -5.98 9.89 13.18
N TRP A 15 -6.31 9.88 11.89
CA TRP A 15 -6.97 8.77 11.24
C TRP A 15 -6.76 8.81 9.71
N ILE A 16 -6.92 7.66 9.07
CA ILE A 16 -7.09 7.54 7.61
C ILE A 16 -8.27 6.62 7.32
N GLN A 17 -8.93 6.84 6.19
CA GLN A 17 -9.94 5.94 5.65
C GLN A 17 -9.46 5.41 4.31
N GLY A 18 -9.45 4.08 4.14
CA GLY A 18 -8.99 3.42 2.92
C GLY A 18 -7.62 2.75 3.10
N SER A 19 -6.84 2.70 2.03
CA SER A 19 -5.60 1.93 1.96
C SER A 19 -4.35 2.79 2.18
N TYR A 20 -3.60 2.49 3.24
CA TYR A 20 -2.29 3.11 3.51
C TYR A 20 -1.30 2.87 2.36
N SER A 21 -1.26 1.66 1.80
CA SER A 21 -0.33 1.34 0.70
C SER A 21 -0.67 2.10 -0.57
N ALA A 22 -1.97 2.35 -0.82
CA ALA A 22 -2.40 3.23 -1.91
C ALA A 22 -1.90 4.67 -1.70
N VAL A 23 -1.97 5.22 -0.47
CA VAL A 23 -1.39 6.53 -0.14
C VAL A 23 0.13 6.56 -0.37
N MET A 24 0.80 5.44 -0.10
CA MET A 24 2.24 5.25 -0.37
C MET A 24 2.57 5.06 -1.86
N GLY A 25 1.57 4.95 -2.73
CA GLY A 25 1.73 4.90 -4.18
C GLY A 25 1.39 3.56 -4.84
N LEU A 26 1.04 2.52 -4.08
CA LEU A 26 0.59 1.25 -4.66
C LEU A 26 -0.43 0.54 -3.75
N PRO A 27 -1.68 0.32 -4.20
CA PRO A 27 -2.67 -0.46 -3.45
C PRO A 27 -2.29 -1.94 -3.46
N VAL A 28 -1.47 -2.38 -2.50
CA VAL A 28 -0.81 -3.70 -2.53
C VAL A 28 -1.81 -4.86 -2.48
N ALA A 29 -2.93 -4.74 -1.77
CA ALA A 29 -3.92 -5.81 -1.68
C ALA A 29 -4.59 -6.06 -3.04
N GLU A 30 -5.05 -4.99 -3.68
CA GLU A 30 -5.64 -5.00 -5.02
C GLU A 30 -4.61 -5.41 -6.07
N THR A 31 -3.38 -4.90 -5.95
CA THR A 31 -2.27 -5.25 -6.86
C THR A 31 -1.92 -6.73 -6.75
N ALA A 32 -1.87 -7.29 -5.54
CA ALA A 32 -1.63 -8.72 -5.33
C ALA A 32 -2.75 -9.57 -5.94
N ALA A 33 -4.01 -9.15 -5.80
CA ALA A 33 -5.14 -9.83 -6.42
C ALA A 33 -5.05 -9.80 -7.96
N LEU A 34 -4.70 -8.65 -8.54
CA LEU A 34 -4.51 -8.50 -10.00
C LEU A 34 -3.33 -9.33 -10.51
N LEU A 35 -2.18 -9.31 -9.82
CA LEU A 35 -1.02 -10.12 -10.19
C LEU A 35 -1.34 -11.62 -10.13
N SER A 36 -2.04 -12.06 -9.09
CA SER A 36 -2.48 -13.45 -8.96
C SER A 36 -3.44 -13.84 -10.09
N ALA A 37 -4.41 -12.97 -10.41
CA ALA A 37 -5.36 -13.19 -11.52
C ALA A 37 -4.67 -13.22 -12.90
N ALA A 38 -3.57 -12.47 -13.05
CA ALA A 38 -2.74 -12.47 -14.26
C ALA A 38 -1.73 -13.64 -14.30
N GLY A 39 -1.73 -14.54 -13.32
CA GLY A 39 -0.86 -15.72 -13.26
C GLY A 39 0.57 -15.43 -12.79
N TYR A 40 0.83 -14.25 -12.21
CA TYR A 40 2.13 -13.92 -11.64
C TYR A 40 2.24 -14.43 -10.19
N PRO A 41 3.37 -15.08 -9.82
CA PRO A 41 3.58 -15.52 -8.44
C PRO A 41 3.78 -14.31 -7.52
N VAL A 42 2.93 -14.17 -6.50
CA VAL A 42 3.00 -13.08 -5.52
C VAL A 42 3.84 -13.47 -4.29
N TRP A 43 3.86 -14.76 -3.96
CA TRP A 43 4.56 -15.30 -2.79
C TRP A 43 5.69 -16.21 -3.24
N ARG A 44 6.80 -16.22 -2.51
CA ARG A 44 7.84 -17.24 -2.67
C ARG A 44 7.72 -18.24 -1.53
N GLU A 45 7.86 -19.52 -1.85
CA GLU A 45 8.14 -20.54 -0.84
C GLU A 45 9.50 -20.23 -0.21
N ARG A 46 9.58 -20.41 1.11
CA ARG A 46 10.68 -19.94 1.96
C ARG A 46 11.77 -20.99 2.09
#